data_AF-D7AVM2-F1
#
_entry.id   AF-D7AVM2-F1
#
_cell.length_a   1.000
_cell.length_b   1.000
_cell.length_c   1.000
_cell.angle_alpha   90.00
_cell.angle_beta   90.00
_cell.angle_gamma   90.00
#
_symmetry.space_group_name_H-M   'P 1'
#
loop_
_entity.id
_entity.type
_entity.pdbx_description
1 polymer ?
#
loop_
_entity_poly.entity_id
_entity_poly.type
_entity_poly.pdbx_seq_one_letter_code
_entity_poly.pdbx_strand_id
1 'polypeptide(L)' 'MPLHQTGPMHTRHEHHWTTESDHTTSEGVVAYQRCACGGRRVILTRAFGLLQDDLASVGPARG' A
#
# COMPACT_ATOMS: atom_id res chain seq x y z
N MET A 1 36.56 7.64 -6.71
CA MET A 1 35.67 8.66 -6.11
C MET A 1 34.28 8.06 -5.96
N PRO A 2 33.83 7.69 -4.75
CA PRO A 2 32.46 7.24 -4.53
C PRO A 2 31.55 8.47 -4.42
N LEU A 3 30.48 8.49 -5.21
CA LEU A 3 29.44 9.52 -5.11
C LEU A 3 28.71 9.29 -3.78
N HIS A 4 28.63 10.33 -2.95
CA HIS A 4 27.85 10.32 -1.72
C HIS A 4 26.41 9.93 -2.06
N GLN A 5 26.05 8.70 -1.67
CA GLN A 5 24.67 8.25 -1.67
C GLN A 5 23.97 8.96 -0.52
N THR A 6 23.58 10.21 -0.74
CA THR A 6 22.62 10.93 0.10
C THR A 6 21.22 10.38 -0.22
N GLY A 7 21.05 9.08 -0.03
CA GLY A 7 19.73 8.50 0.05
C GLY A 7 19.03 9.14 1.24
N PRO A 8 17.72 9.47 1.15
CA PRO A 8 16.99 9.94 2.32
C PRO A 8 17.27 8.95 3.44
N MET A 9 17.79 9.44 4.58
CA MET A 9 17.91 8.63 5.78
C MET A 9 16.50 8.18 6.09
N HIS A 10 16.15 6.97 5.64
CA HIS A 10 14.82 6.42 5.78
C HIS A 10 14.71 6.08 7.26
N THR A 11 14.32 7.08 8.05
CA THR A 11 14.07 6.93 9.47
C THR A 11 13.09 5.77 9.55
N ARG A 12 13.52 4.62 10.08
CA ARG A 12 12.69 3.42 10.16
C ARG A 12 11.68 3.64 11.26
N HIS A 13 10.68 4.46 10.97
CA HIS A 13 9.55 4.74 11.82
C HIS A 13 8.30 4.17 11.16
N GLU A 14 7.28 3.93 11.96
CA GLU A 14 6.00 3.47 11.45
C GLU A 14 5.33 4.62 10.70
N HIS A 15 5.15 4.43 9.40
CA HIS A 15 4.50 5.43 8.56
C HIS A 15 3.00 5.42 8.82
N HIS A 16 2.48 6.54 9.32
CA HIS A 16 1.05 6.81 9.27
C HIS A 16 0.69 7.36 7.90
N TRP A 17 -0.04 6.56 7.11
CA TRP A 17 -0.36 6.87 5.72
C TRP A 17 -1.73 7.55 5.61
N THR A 18 -1.80 8.59 4.78
CA THR A 18 -3.03 9.30 4.45
C THR A 18 -3.18 9.36 2.94
N THR A 19 -4.38 9.05 2.43
CA THR A 19 -4.70 9.11 1.00
C THR A 19 -4.79 10.56 0.58
N GLU A 20 -3.98 10.95 -0.41
CA GLU A 20 -4.10 12.26 -1.06
C GLU A 20 -5.11 12.22 -2.19
N SER A 21 -5.03 11.18 -3.02
CA SER A 21 -5.88 11.01 -4.19
C SER A 21 -6.09 9.53 -4.47
N ASP A 22 -7.28 9.20 -4.98
CA ASP A 22 -7.59 7.90 -5.54
C ASP A 22 -8.04 8.02 -6.99
N HIS A 23 -7.72 6.99 -7.77
CA HIS A 23 -8.01 6.93 -9.20
C HIS A 23 -8.51 5.55 -9.57
N THR A 24 -9.68 5.50 -10.20
CA THR A 24 -10.21 4.29 -10.83
C THR A 24 -9.40 3.99 -12.10
N THR A 25 -8.95 2.75 -12.22
CA THR A 25 -8.26 2.17 -13.37
C THR A 25 -9.00 0.90 -13.80
N SER A 26 -8.61 0.29 -14.92
CA SER A 26 -9.20 -0.98 -15.35
C SER A 26 -8.90 -2.16 -14.41
N GLU A 27 -7.79 -2.09 -13.67
CA GLU A 27 -7.36 -3.12 -12.72
C GLU A 27 -7.90 -2.91 -11.31
N GLY A 28 -8.41 -1.72 -10.99
CA GLY A 28 -8.83 -1.43 -9.63
C GLY A 28 -8.95 0.05 -9.31
N VAL A 29 -8.94 0.35 -8.01
CA VAL A 29 -8.75 1.71 -7.51
C VAL A 29 -7.34 1.80 -6.94
N VAL A 30 -6.55 2.72 -7.49
CA VAL A 30 -5.20 3.02 -7.02
C VAL A 30 -5.27 4.24 -6.11
N ALA A 31 -4.71 4.13 -4.91
CA ALA A 31 -4.61 5.24 -3.96
C ALA A 31 -3.16 5.68 -3.78
N TYR A 32 -2.92 6.96 -4.01
CA TYR A 32 -1.67 7.63 -3.70
C TYR A 32 -1.72 8.11 -2.25
N GLN A 33 -0.78 7.62 -1.45
CA GLN A 33 -0.69 7.96 -0.03
C GLN A 33 0.62 8.65 0.28
N ARG A 34 0.56 9.56 1.25
CA ARG A 34 1.72 10.19 1.85
C ARG A 34 1.76 9.95 3.34
N CYS A 35 2.96 10.05 3.89
CA CYS A 35 3.18 10.18 5.32
C CYS A 35 3.64 11.61 5.64
N ALA A 36 3.37 12.10 6.85
CA ALA A 36 3.86 13.39 7.30
C ALA A 36 5.40 13.52 7.27
N CYS A 37 6.12 12.39 7.29
CA CYS A 37 7.58 12.36 7.14
C CYS A 37 8.08 12.62 5.70
N GLY A 38 7.18 12.78 4.72
CA GLY A 38 7.53 12.93 3.30
C GLY A 38 7.62 11.62 2.51
N GLY A 39 7.37 10.48 3.16
CA GLY A 39 7.25 9.19 2.48
C GLY A 39 6.03 9.19 1.55
N ARG A 40 6.16 8.58 0.37
CA ARG A 40 5.08 8.41 -0.61
C ARG A 40 4.96 6.95 -0.99
N ARG A 41 3.73 6.44 -1.08
CA ARG A 41 3.45 5.09 -1.56
C ARG A 41 2.22 5.06 -2.44
N VAL A 42 2.12 4.02 -3.25
CA VAL A 42 0.97 3.72 -4.09
C VAL A 42 0.43 2.36 -3.68
N ILE A 43 -0.88 2.24 -3.47
CA ILE A 43 -1.52 0.95 -3.15
C ILE A 43 -2.71 0.72 -4.09
N LEU A 44 -3.04 -0.55 -4.29
CA LEU A 44 -4.32 -0.95 -4.87
C LEU A 44 -5.30 -1.16 -3.71
N THR A 45 -6.32 -0.30 -3.59
CA THR A 45 -7.33 -0.39 -2.52
C THR A 45 -8.46 -1.36 -2.86
N ARG A 46 -8.73 -1.51 -4.15
CA ARG A 46 -9.70 -2.43 -4.71
C ARG A 46 -9.13 -3.00 -5.99
N ALA A 47 -9.06 -4.31 -6.12
CA ALA A 47 -8.76 -4.94 -7.41
C ALA A 47 -10.09 -5.23 -8.13
N PHE A 48 -10.15 -4.97 -9.43
CA PHE A 48 -11.22 -5.46 -10.29
C PHE A 48 -10.81 -6.83 -10.85
N GLY A 49 -11.66 -7.83 -10.69
CA GLY A 49 -11.45 -9.18 -11.23
C GLY A 49 -10.78 -10.19 -10.31
N LEU A 50 -10.16 -9.77 -9.19
CA LEU A 50 -9.83 -10.67 -8.09
C LEU A 50 -11.02 -10.74 -7.15
N LEU A 51 -11.90 -11.72 -7.38
CA LEU A 51 -12.91 -12.12 -6.39
C LEU A 51 -12.21 -12.35 -5.06
N GLN A 52 -12.66 -11.68 -4.00
CA GLN A 52 -12.26 -11.89 -2.61
C GLN A 52 -12.70 -13.28 -2.09
N ASP A 53 -12.76 -14.31 -2.95
CA ASP A 53 -13.40 -15.61 -2.68
C ASP A 53 -12.60 -16.47 -1.72
N ASP A 54 -11.28 -16.31 -1.69
CA ASP A 54 -10.41 -17.19 -0.90
C ASP A 54 -10.41 -16.84 0.61
N LEU A 55 -10.79 -15.60 0.97
CA LEU A 55 -10.73 -15.14 2.37
C LEU A 55 -12.05 -15.30 3.16
N ALA A 56 -13.10 -15.88 2.56
CA ALA A 56 -14.38 -16.09 3.24
C ALA A 56 -14.59 -17.53 3.75
N SER A 57 -13.66 -18.48 3.53
CA SER A 57 -13.92 -19.92 3.77
C SER A 57 -13.06 -20.61 4.85
N VAL A 58 -12.41 -19.88 5.76
CA VAL A 58 -11.89 -20.51 7.00
C VAL A 58 -13.03 -20.62 8.02
N GLY A 59 -13.91 -21.61 7.81
CA GLY A 59 -14.80 -22.09 8.86
C GLY A 59 -13.99 -22.77 9.98
N PRO A 60 -14.40 -22.67 11.26
CA PRO A 60 -13.68 -23.31 12.35
C PRO A 60 -13.76 -24.83 12.22
N ALA A 61 -12.61 -25.49 12.11
CA ALA A 61 -12.49 -26.93 12.25
C ALA A 61 -12.92 -27.33 13.67
N ARG A 62 -14.05 -28.05 13.79
CA ARG A 62 -14.45 -28.73 15.02
C ARG A 62 -13.95 -30.17 14.93
N GLY A 63 -13.12 -30.57 15.88
CA GLY A 63 -12.72 -31.94 16.17
C GLY A 63 -12.66 -32.13 17.68
#